data_AF-A0A963PSI0-F1
#
_entry.id   AF-A0A963PSI0-F1
#
_cell.length_a   1.000
_cell.length_b   1.000
_cell.length_c   1.000
_cell.angle_alpha   90.00
_cell.angle_beta   90.00
_cell.angle_gamma   90.00
#
_symmetry.space_group_name_H-M   'P 1'
#
loop_
_entity.id
_entity.type
_entity.pdbx_description
1 polymer ?
#
loop_
_entity_poly.entity_id
_entity_poly.type
_entity_poly.pdbx_seq_one_letter_code
_entity_poly.pdbx_strand_id
1 'polypeptide(L)'
;VSRRRFLAVAAGATLTVGFLPGCNLPVIPKRPAAELDDAIGWIRFGDGRYTLVLPRVEMGQNILTGLKQVACEELDVPWEQVDARLHASHTIARVRATVGSESIRDFAEPLAQACAALREAVARGQGQDQLQATARPRSGLRAFRAGARRHVGRAPAMEQGEDIVRGRPLYVADVRREGMVFGRVLRAPASPELASSLLSMDEAAARAVNGFVALVRDPLLAQMQSEGVGIVARTPGALDRIEQALAPRWQTEGAFDAAFVDGRIDIDRALAASAERAHQVHDDTLGLEGPWDIELRFDVPLAAHAPIEPRAAVADPGDGSGMDLFVGSQDVFYQRDVVGKRLGLDDDQL
;
A
#
# COMPACT_ATOMS: atom_id res chain seq x y z
N VAL A 1 -42.70 -9.65 4.56
CA VAL A 1 -42.00 -8.37 4.27
C VAL A 1 -40.83 -8.67 3.34
N SER A 2 -40.75 -8.03 2.17
CA SER A 2 -39.88 -8.49 1.06
C SER A 2 -38.40 -8.16 1.29
N ARG A 3 -37.52 -9.06 0.82
CA ARG A 3 -36.04 -9.04 0.90
C ARG A 3 -35.36 -7.76 0.38
N ARG A 4 -36.10 -6.81 -0.21
CA ARG A 4 -35.60 -5.55 -0.77
C ARG A 4 -35.46 -4.40 0.23
N ARG A 5 -36.02 -4.51 1.45
CA ARG A 5 -35.85 -3.47 2.50
C ARG A 5 -34.70 -3.73 3.47
N PHE A 6 -34.10 -4.92 3.46
CA PHE A 6 -33.03 -5.28 4.40
C PHE A 6 -31.64 -4.76 3.98
N LEU A 7 -31.41 -4.52 2.69
CA LEU A 7 -30.15 -3.97 2.17
C LEU A 7 -30.05 -2.43 2.26
N ALA A 8 -31.05 -1.74 2.82
CA ALA A 8 -31.05 -0.29 2.94
C ALA A 8 -30.48 0.23 4.28
N VAL A 9 -30.15 -0.65 5.24
CA VAL A 9 -29.68 -0.24 6.58
C VAL A 9 -28.18 -0.52 6.81
N ALA A 10 -27.52 -1.30 5.95
CA ALA A 10 -26.11 -1.69 6.12
C ALA A 10 -25.08 -0.72 5.49
N ALA A 11 -25.40 0.58 5.39
CA ALA A 11 -24.57 1.56 4.68
C ALA A 11 -23.71 2.48 5.56
N GLY A 12 -23.56 2.21 6.86
CA GLY A 12 -23.02 3.22 7.79
C GLY A 12 -22.16 2.74 8.94
N ALA A 13 -21.37 1.67 8.79
CA ALA A 13 -20.42 1.27 9.84
C ALA A 13 -19.00 1.71 9.49
N THR A 14 -18.68 2.98 9.74
CA THR A 14 -17.27 3.41 9.86
C THR A 14 -16.67 2.78 11.11
N LEU A 15 -15.75 1.83 10.91
CA LEU A 15 -14.94 1.24 11.96
C LEU A 15 -14.01 2.32 12.54
N THR A 16 -14.33 2.86 13.72
CA THR A 16 -13.40 3.69 14.48
C THR A 16 -12.77 2.88 15.59
N VAL A 17 -11.51 2.49 15.39
CA VAL A 17 -10.67 1.88 16.42
C VAL A 17 -10.02 2.99 17.24
N GLY A 18 -10.23 2.98 18.57
CA GLY A 18 -9.48 3.78 19.52
C GLY A 18 -8.33 2.95 20.10
N PHE A 19 -7.12 3.50 20.15
CA PHE A 19 -5.93 2.83 20.69
C PHE A 19 -5.52 3.45 22.03
N LEU A 20 -5.25 2.61 23.02
CA LEU A 20 -4.59 2.94 24.29
C LEU A 20 -3.05 2.77 24.18
N PRO A 21 -2.26 3.44 25.04
CA PRO A 21 -0.83 3.61 24.84
C PRO A 21 -0.06 2.31 25.09
N GLY A 22 0.71 1.85 24.10
CA GLY A 22 1.63 0.71 24.25
C GLY A 22 1.64 -0.29 23.08
N CYS A 23 0.62 -0.26 22.21
CA CYS A 23 0.61 -1.04 20.96
C CYS A 23 1.16 -0.19 19.80
N ASN A 24 2.46 -0.26 19.54
CA ASN A 24 3.06 0.29 18.32
C ASN A 24 2.84 -0.66 17.12
N LEU A 25 1.59 -0.99 16.81
CA LEU A 25 1.25 -1.25 15.41
C LEU A 25 1.15 0.12 14.75
N PRO A 26 1.75 0.36 13.56
CA PRO A 26 1.49 1.60 12.86
C PRO A 26 -0.02 1.68 12.63
N VAL A 27 -0.68 2.59 13.36
CA VAL A 27 -2.08 2.91 13.18
C VAL A 27 -2.23 3.17 11.70
N ILE A 28 -2.93 2.27 10.99
CA ILE A 28 -3.32 2.53 9.62
C ILE A 28 -4.08 3.86 9.70
N PRO A 29 -3.55 4.96 9.13
CA PRO A 29 -4.16 6.27 9.29
C PRO A 29 -5.62 6.19 8.86
N LYS A 30 -6.55 6.90 9.52
CA LYS A 30 -7.95 6.95 9.05
C LYS A 30 -7.94 7.40 7.58
N ARG A 31 -8.36 6.51 6.68
CA ARG A 31 -8.28 6.73 5.23
C ARG A 31 -9.64 7.22 4.73
N PRO A 32 -9.72 8.35 4.01
CA PRO A 32 -10.99 8.87 3.52
C PRO A 32 -11.70 7.82 2.65
N ALA A 33 -13.04 7.85 2.65
CA ALA A 33 -13.82 7.16 1.63
C ALA A 33 -13.58 7.87 0.29
N ALA A 34 -13.68 7.13 -0.80
CA ALA A 34 -13.62 7.71 -2.13
C ALA A 34 -14.88 8.52 -2.40
N GLU A 35 -14.80 9.84 -2.30
CA GLU A 35 -15.94 10.72 -2.59
C GLU A 35 -15.92 11.20 -4.04
N LEU A 36 -17.04 11.77 -4.47
CA LEU A 36 -17.20 12.27 -5.84
C LEU A 36 -16.21 13.40 -6.17
N ASP A 37 -15.98 14.31 -5.22
CA ASP A 37 -15.07 15.44 -5.40
C ASP A 37 -13.63 14.97 -5.62
N ASP A 38 -13.21 13.92 -4.91
CA ASP A 38 -11.89 13.31 -5.11
C ASP A 38 -11.78 12.73 -6.53
N ALA A 39 -12.84 12.06 -6.99
CA ALA A 39 -12.85 11.36 -8.27
C ALA A 39 -12.73 12.28 -9.49
N ILE A 40 -13.12 13.55 -9.37
CA ILE A 40 -12.92 14.56 -10.42
C ILE A 40 -11.43 14.75 -10.72
N GLY A 41 -10.57 14.62 -9.71
CA GLY A 41 -9.12 14.73 -9.86
C GLY A 41 -8.49 13.55 -10.61
N TRP A 42 -9.17 12.41 -10.72
CA TRP A 42 -8.59 11.18 -11.27
C TRP A 42 -8.67 11.11 -12.80
N ILE A 43 -9.60 11.85 -13.41
CA ILE A 43 -9.84 11.79 -14.86
C ILE A 43 -9.79 13.20 -15.44
N ARG A 44 -9.00 13.38 -16.51
CA ARG A 44 -8.83 14.67 -17.19
C ARG A 44 -9.01 14.52 -18.68
N PHE A 45 -9.45 15.58 -19.35
CA PHE A 45 -9.47 15.67 -20.81
C PHE A 45 -8.56 16.81 -21.28
N GLY A 46 -7.68 16.52 -22.25
CA GLY A 46 -6.74 17.46 -22.84
C GLY A 46 -6.18 16.91 -24.14
N ASP A 47 -5.88 17.78 -25.11
CA ASP A 47 -5.29 17.40 -26.40
C ASP A 47 -6.05 16.27 -27.13
N GLY A 48 -7.38 16.25 -27.00
CA GLY A 48 -8.26 15.26 -27.62
C GLY A 48 -8.25 13.87 -26.96
N ARG A 49 -7.54 13.68 -25.83
CA ARG A 49 -7.42 12.42 -25.11
C ARG A 49 -7.82 12.55 -23.65
N TYR A 50 -8.17 11.42 -23.05
CA TYR A 50 -8.44 11.31 -21.62
C TYR A 50 -7.22 10.74 -20.90
N THR A 51 -6.93 11.26 -19.70
CA THR A 51 -5.91 10.72 -18.81
C THR A 51 -6.55 10.30 -17.50
N LEU A 52 -6.45 9.01 -17.18
CA LEU A 52 -6.85 8.41 -15.91
C LEU A 52 -5.62 8.25 -15.02
N VAL A 53 -5.55 9.00 -13.92
CA VAL A 53 -4.59 8.78 -12.84
C VAL A 53 -5.20 7.77 -11.88
N LEU A 54 -4.53 6.63 -11.71
CA LEU A 54 -5.04 5.52 -10.90
C LEU A 54 -5.06 5.91 -9.43
N PRO A 55 -6.22 5.98 -8.75
CA PRO A 55 -6.31 6.34 -7.33
C PRO A 55 -5.96 5.18 -6.39
N ARG A 56 -5.23 4.17 -6.90
CA ARG A 56 -4.81 2.95 -6.21
C ARG A 56 -3.42 2.56 -6.70
N VAL A 57 -2.69 1.81 -5.89
CA VAL A 57 -1.43 1.20 -6.30
C VAL A 57 -1.72 -0.07 -7.09
N GLU A 58 -1.07 -0.23 -8.25
CA GLU A 58 -1.04 -1.44 -9.08
C GLU A 58 0.21 -2.27 -8.73
N MET A 59 0.03 -3.57 -8.51
CA MET A 59 1.10 -4.50 -8.09
C MET A 59 0.95 -5.86 -8.81
N GLY A 60 0.17 -5.91 -9.90
CA GLY A 60 -0.12 -7.13 -10.67
C GLY A 60 -1.56 -7.64 -10.54
N GLN A 61 -2.38 -7.02 -9.70
CA GLN A 61 -3.80 -7.36 -9.50
C GLN A 61 -4.75 -6.82 -10.60
N ASN A 62 -4.22 -6.09 -11.59
CA ASN A 62 -4.94 -5.64 -12.78
C ASN A 62 -6.04 -4.59 -12.51
N ILE A 63 -5.86 -3.78 -11.47
CA ILE A 63 -6.76 -2.65 -11.14
C ILE A 63 -6.66 -1.54 -12.19
N LEU A 64 -5.47 -1.27 -12.73
CA LEU A 64 -5.27 -0.23 -13.75
C LEU A 64 -6.19 -0.49 -14.96
N THR A 65 -6.17 -1.72 -15.47
CA THR A 65 -7.05 -2.18 -16.56
C THR A 65 -8.52 -2.14 -16.14
N GLY A 66 -8.86 -2.62 -14.93
CA GLY A 66 -10.24 -2.66 -14.44
C GLY A 66 -10.88 -1.28 -14.31
N LEU A 67 -10.17 -0.30 -13.77
CA LEU A 67 -10.65 1.08 -13.68
C LEU A 67 -10.64 1.80 -15.04
N LYS A 68 -9.69 1.47 -15.93
CA LYS A 68 -9.73 1.95 -17.32
C LYS A 68 -10.97 1.45 -18.06
N GLN A 69 -11.41 0.21 -17.86
CA GLN A 69 -12.67 -0.29 -18.44
C GLN A 69 -13.87 0.55 -17.99
N VAL A 70 -13.94 0.91 -16.70
CA VAL A 70 -14.99 1.77 -16.16
C VAL A 70 -14.94 3.14 -16.83
N ALA A 71 -13.76 3.75 -16.93
CA ALA A 71 -13.60 5.05 -17.57
C ALA A 71 -13.99 5.02 -19.05
N CYS A 72 -13.51 4.05 -19.83
CA CYS A 72 -13.86 3.93 -21.26
C CYS A 72 -15.35 3.70 -21.48
N GLU A 73 -15.99 2.83 -20.68
CA GLU A 73 -17.43 2.55 -20.77
C GLU A 73 -18.25 3.79 -20.43
N GLU A 74 -17.85 4.52 -19.40
CA GLU A 74 -18.57 5.70 -18.96
C GLU A 74 -18.36 6.89 -19.91
N LEU A 75 -17.15 7.10 -20.40
CA LEU A 75 -16.87 8.16 -21.38
C LEU A 75 -17.46 7.85 -22.77
N ASP A 76 -17.85 6.60 -23.03
CA ASP A 76 -18.36 6.10 -24.33
C ASP A 76 -17.31 6.23 -25.45
N VAL A 77 -16.06 5.89 -25.14
CA VAL A 77 -14.89 6.07 -26.00
C VAL A 77 -14.18 4.75 -26.30
N PRO A 78 -13.40 4.65 -27.40
CA PRO A 78 -12.54 3.50 -27.63
C PRO A 78 -11.40 3.43 -26.59
N TRP A 79 -10.80 2.25 -26.43
CA TRP A 79 -9.81 1.95 -25.40
C TRP A 79 -8.59 2.87 -25.47
N GLU A 80 -8.17 3.18 -26.68
CA GLU A 80 -6.97 3.96 -27.02
C GLU A 80 -7.12 5.45 -26.67
N GLN A 81 -8.36 5.93 -26.48
CA GLN A 81 -8.63 7.33 -26.15
C GLN A 81 -8.39 7.64 -24.68
N VAL A 82 -8.28 6.60 -23.82
CA VAL A 82 -7.95 6.75 -22.39
C VAL A 82 -6.52 6.28 -22.15
N ASP A 83 -5.68 7.16 -21.63
CA ASP A 83 -4.35 6.84 -21.15
C ASP A 83 -4.39 6.66 -19.63
N ALA A 84 -4.05 5.48 -19.13
CA ALA A 84 -4.11 5.17 -17.69
C ALA A 84 -2.70 5.16 -17.10
N ARG A 85 -2.50 5.89 -16.01
CA ARG A 85 -1.18 6.11 -15.40
C ARG A 85 -1.22 5.85 -13.89
N LEU A 86 -0.11 5.39 -13.34
CA LEU A 86 0.08 5.31 -11.88
C LEU A 86 0.26 6.72 -11.30
N HIS A 87 -0.03 6.88 -10.01
CA HIS A 87 0.10 8.15 -9.31
C HIS A 87 1.41 8.25 -8.52
N ALA A 88 1.88 9.48 -8.33
CA ALA A 88 2.77 9.85 -7.24
C ALA A 88 1.98 10.59 -6.14
N SER A 89 2.55 10.65 -4.94
CA SER A 89 1.94 11.27 -3.74
C SER A 89 1.52 12.75 -3.95
N HIS A 90 2.20 13.48 -4.83
CA HIS A 90 1.92 14.89 -5.16
C HIS A 90 1.00 15.08 -6.37
N THR A 91 0.69 14.01 -7.12
CA THR A 91 -0.10 14.11 -8.38
C THR A 91 -1.60 13.96 -8.18
N ILE A 92 -2.04 13.54 -6.99
CA ILE A 92 -3.43 13.24 -6.68
C ILE A 92 -3.71 13.57 -5.20
N ALA A 93 -4.96 13.91 -4.89
CA ALA A 93 -5.43 14.00 -3.52
C ALA A 93 -5.19 12.69 -2.76
N ARG A 94 -5.12 12.76 -1.43
CA ARG A 94 -4.87 11.60 -0.58
C ARG A 94 -5.96 10.56 -0.78
N VAL A 95 -5.56 9.33 -1.12
CA VAL A 95 -6.47 8.21 -1.36
C VAL A 95 -6.14 7.03 -0.47
N ARG A 96 -7.15 6.19 -0.22
CA ARG A 96 -7.02 4.99 0.60
C ARG A 96 -6.03 4.00 -0.04
N ALA A 97 -5.14 3.44 0.77
CA ALA A 97 -4.23 2.37 0.36
C ALA A 97 -4.93 1.19 -0.35
N THR A 98 -4.21 0.50 -1.22
CA THR A 98 -4.68 -0.73 -1.87
C THR A 98 -4.78 -1.88 -0.88
N VAL A 99 -5.96 -2.19 -0.34
CA VAL A 99 -6.22 -3.30 0.60
C VAL A 99 -7.64 -3.86 0.44
N GLY A 100 -7.94 -5.00 1.05
CA GLY A 100 -9.33 -5.46 1.28
C GLY A 100 -10.17 -5.78 0.05
N SER A 101 -9.56 -5.96 -1.13
CA SER A 101 -10.26 -6.09 -2.41
C SER A 101 -11.20 -4.91 -2.71
N GLU A 102 -10.84 -3.72 -2.21
CA GLU A 102 -11.67 -2.51 -2.23
C GLU A 102 -11.61 -1.73 -3.55
N SER A 103 -10.62 -1.99 -4.39
CA SER A 103 -10.32 -1.10 -5.52
C SER A 103 -11.46 -0.97 -6.52
N ILE A 104 -12.04 -2.08 -6.97
CA ILE A 104 -13.24 -2.00 -7.83
C ILE A 104 -14.49 -1.67 -7.01
N ARG A 105 -14.61 -2.26 -5.80
CA ARG A 105 -15.80 -2.13 -4.94
C ARG A 105 -16.11 -0.68 -4.60
N ASP A 106 -15.09 0.07 -4.21
CA ASP A 106 -15.24 1.39 -3.61
C ASP A 106 -14.91 2.53 -4.61
N PHE A 107 -14.11 2.28 -5.67
CA PHE A 107 -13.62 3.36 -6.56
C PHE A 107 -14.27 3.35 -7.94
N ALA A 108 -14.90 2.24 -8.38
CA ALA A 108 -15.51 2.19 -9.71
C ALA A 108 -16.71 3.15 -9.84
N GLU A 109 -17.54 3.29 -8.79
CA GLU A 109 -18.69 4.19 -8.84
C GLU A 109 -18.28 5.67 -8.82
N PRO A 110 -17.44 6.15 -7.87
CA PRO A 110 -16.93 7.52 -7.91
C PRO A 110 -16.24 7.86 -9.24
N LEU A 111 -15.42 6.94 -9.79
CA LEU A 111 -14.79 7.15 -11.09
C LEU A 111 -15.82 7.30 -12.22
N ALA A 112 -16.85 6.45 -12.25
CA ALA A 112 -17.90 6.57 -13.27
C ALA A 112 -18.70 7.89 -13.11
N GLN A 113 -18.97 8.34 -11.89
CA GLN A 113 -19.62 9.63 -11.67
C GLN A 113 -18.77 10.79 -12.23
N ALA A 114 -17.46 10.77 -11.97
CA ALA A 114 -16.52 11.76 -12.50
C ALA A 114 -16.41 11.70 -14.03
N CYS A 115 -16.33 10.51 -14.61
CA CYS A 115 -16.31 10.32 -16.06
C CYS A 115 -17.61 10.81 -16.71
N ALA A 116 -18.77 10.58 -16.09
CA ALA A 116 -20.05 11.07 -16.59
C ALA A 116 -20.12 12.60 -16.57
N ALA A 117 -19.60 13.24 -15.50
CA ALA A 117 -19.49 14.69 -15.41
C ALA A 117 -18.53 15.25 -16.48
N LEU A 118 -17.37 14.61 -16.66
CA LEU A 118 -16.40 15.01 -17.67
C LEU A 118 -16.94 14.90 -19.10
N ARG A 119 -17.60 13.79 -19.44
CA ARG A 119 -18.25 13.59 -20.74
C ARG A 119 -19.24 14.71 -21.06
N GLU A 120 -20.06 15.12 -20.09
CA GLU A 120 -21.02 16.20 -20.28
C GLU A 120 -20.36 17.58 -20.42
N ALA A 121 -19.33 17.87 -19.62
CA ALA A 121 -18.58 19.12 -19.71
C ALA A 121 -17.88 19.25 -21.06
N VAL A 122 -17.21 18.19 -21.53
CA VAL A 122 -16.59 18.14 -22.86
C VAL A 122 -17.62 18.36 -23.96
N ALA A 123 -18.79 17.73 -23.87
CA ALA A 123 -19.88 17.92 -24.84
C ALA A 123 -20.43 19.36 -24.87
N ARG A 124 -20.29 20.12 -23.78
CA ARG A 124 -20.66 21.54 -23.67
C ARG A 124 -19.50 22.50 -23.99
N GLY A 125 -18.31 21.99 -24.33
CA GLY A 125 -17.11 22.80 -24.56
C GLY A 125 -16.53 23.43 -23.28
N GLN A 126 -16.82 22.86 -22.11
CA GLN A 126 -16.32 23.35 -20.82
C GLN A 126 -14.95 22.72 -20.48
N GLY A 127 -14.10 23.50 -19.82
CA GLY A 127 -12.81 23.05 -19.31
C GLY A 127 -12.92 22.22 -18.03
N GLN A 128 -11.81 21.57 -17.64
CA GLN A 128 -11.70 20.75 -16.42
C GLN A 128 -12.03 21.54 -15.13
N ASP A 129 -11.68 22.82 -15.12
CA ASP A 129 -11.92 23.80 -14.06
C ASP A 129 -13.42 24.09 -13.83
N GLN A 130 -14.27 23.72 -14.79
CA GLN A 130 -15.72 23.91 -14.72
C GLN A 130 -16.48 22.62 -14.38
N LEU A 131 -15.77 21.54 -14.08
CA LEU A 131 -16.39 20.28 -13.67
C LEU A 131 -17.08 20.43 -12.32
N GLN A 132 -18.33 19.98 -12.26
CA GLN A 132 -19.10 19.92 -11.03
C GLN A 132 -19.38 18.48 -10.65
N ALA A 133 -19.18 18.18 -9.36
CA ALA A 133 -19.56 16.93 -8.74
C ALA A 133 -21.07 16.81 -8.67
N THR A 134 -21.69 16.28 -9.71
CA THR A 134 -23.12 15.97 -9.71
C THR A 134 -23.32 14.46 -9.58
N ALA A 135 -23.83 14.03 -8.43
CA ALA A 135 -24.18 12.64 -8.19
C ALA A 135 -25.33 12.19 -9.09
N ARG A 136 -25.16 11.05 -9.76
CA ARG A 136 -26.17 10.39 -10.58
C ARG A 136 -26.64 9.11 -9.89
N PRO A 137 -27.88 8.66 -10.10
CA PRO A 137 -28.25 7.32 -9.66
C PRO A 137 -27.36 6.29 -10.38
N ARG A 138 -26.95 5.23 -9.67
CA ARG A 138 -26.09 4.17 -10.22
C ARG A 138 -26.65 3.55 -11.51
N SER A 139 -27.97 3.47 -11.65
CA SER A 139 -28.64 3.01 -12.88
C SER A 139 -28.46 3.92 -14.09
N GLY A 140 -28.12 5.20 -13.86
CA GLY A 140 -27.83 6.18 -14.90
C GLY A 140 -26.37 6.18 -15.38
N LEU A 141 -25.48 5.46 -14.69
CA LEU A 141 -24.09 5.30 -15.08
C LEU A 141 -23.96 4.19 -16.13
N ARG A 142 -23.29 4.47 -17.25
CA ARG A 142 -23.07 3.50 -18.34
C ARG A 142 -22.26 2.29 -17.88
N ALA A 143 -21.30 2.48 -16.98
CA ALA A 143 -20.50 1.38 -16.42
C ALA A 143 -21.32 0.37 -15.60
N PHE A 144 -22.45 0.82 -15.03
CA PHE A 144 -23.26 0.03 -14.07
C PHE A 144 -24.67 -0.31 -14.55
N ARG A 145 -25.18 0.35 -15.60
CA ARG A 145 -26.49 0.03 -16.17
C ARG A 145 -26.51 -1.38 -16.76
N ALA A 146 -27.67 -2.00 -16.72
CA ALA A 146 -27.91 -3.28 -17.39
C ALA A 146 -27.88 -3.10 -18.92
N GLY A 147 -27.25 -4.04 -19.64
CA GLY A 147 -27.17 -4.01 -21.10
C GLY A 147 -25.82 -4.53 -21.63
N ALA A 148 -25.68 -4.51 -22.96
CA ALA A 148 -24.42 -4.83 -23.61
C ALA A 148 -23.38 -3.72 -23.31
N ARG A 149 -22.32 -4.10 -22.60
CA ARG A 149 -21.16 -3.24 -22.30
C ARG A 149 -20.02 -3.55 -23.26
N ARG A 150 -19.34 -2.50 -23.71
CA ARG A 150 -18.22 -2.60 -24.66
C ARG A 150 -16.93 -2.99 -23.95
N HIS A 151 -16.69 -2.42 -22.78
CA HIS A 151 -15.43 -2.54 -22.05
C HIS A 151 -15.60 -3.30 -20.74
N VAL A 152 -16.53 -2.88 -19.87
CA VAL A 152 -16.69 -3.47 -18.53
C VAL A 152 -17.11 -4.94 -18.60
N GLY A 153 -16.38 -5.79 -17.86
CA GLY A 153 -16.61 -7.24 -17.84
C GLY A 153 -16.08 -7.99 -19.06
N ARG A 154 -15.35 -7.31 -19.95
CA ARG A 154 -14.58 -7.95 -21.03
C ARG A 154 -13.17 -8.28 -20.56
N ALA A 155 -12.44 -9.06 -21.36
CA ALA A 155 -11.04 -9.38 -21.12
C ALA A 155 -10.16 -8.67 -22.18
N PRO A 156 -9.94 -7.34 -22.06
CA PRO A 156 -9.00 -6.64 -22.93
C PRO A 156 -7.56 -7.08 -22.61
N ALA A 157 -6.62 -6.69 -23.46
CA ALA A 157 -5.20 -6.74 -23.09
C ALA A 157 -4.99 -5.93 -21.79
N MET A 158 -4.22 -6.49 -20.86
CA MET A 158 -3.87 -5.79 -19.63
C MET A 158 -2.98 -4.59 -19.95
N GLU A 159 -3.20 -3.45 -19.30
CA GLU A 159 -2.40 -2.23 -19.52
C GLU A 159 -0.90 -2.46 -19.33
N GLN A 160 -0.52 -3.20 -18.28
CA GLN A 160 0.87 -3.58 -18.03
C GLN A 160 1.25 -4.95 -18.60
N GLY A 161 0.34 -5.61 -19.33
CA GLY A 161 0.53 -6.99 -19.76
C GLY A 161 1.73 -7.17 -20.68
N GLU A 162 1.90 -6.27 -21.65
CA GLU A 162 3.04 -6.31 -22.57
C GLU A 162 4.37 -6.07 -21.83
N ASP A 163 4.39 -5.11 -20.91
CA ASP A 163 5.56 -4.78 -20.11
C ASP A 163 5.97 -5.96 -19.21
N ILE A 164 5.00 -6.63 -18.59
CA ILE A 164 5.23 -7.84 -17.78
C ILE A 164 5.87 -8.95 -18.63
N VAL A 165 5.27 -9.31 -19.77
CA VAL A 165 5.73 -10.47 -20.57
C VAL A 165 7.05 -10.21 -21.30
N ARG A 166 7.40 -8.93 -21.52
CA ARG A 166 8.68 -8.53 -22.12
C ARG A 166 9.76 -8.19 -21.09
N GLY A 167 9.46 -8.27 -19.79
CA GLY A 167 10.41 -7.92 -18.72
C GLY A 167 10.83 -6.44 -18.75
N ARG A 168 9.89 -5.53 -19.05
CA ARG A 168 10.12 -4.09 -18.96
C ARG A 168 10.18 -3.64 -17.49
N PRO A 169 10.92 -2.58 -17.17
CA PRO A 169 10.99 -2.01 -15.82
C PRO A 169 9.59 -1.58 -15.33
N LEU A 170 9.07 -2.28 -14.32
CA LEU A 170 7.76 -1.99 -13.72
C LEU A 170 7.84 -1.87 -12.19
N TYR A 171 8.79 -2.57 -11.59
CA TYR A 171 8.92 -2.71 -10.16
C TYR A 171 10.02 -1.79 -9.62
N VAL A 172 9.98 -1.53 -8.32
CA VAL A 172 10.94 -0.61 -7.71
C VAL A 172 12.38 -1.11 -7.83
N ALA A 173 12.57 -2.43 -7.78
CA ALA A 173 13.86 -3.06 -8.01
C ALA A 173 14.41 -2.83 -9.44
N ASP A 174 13.59 -2.40 -10.39
CA ASP A 174 13.99 -2.09 -11.77
C ASP A 174 14.43 -0.63 -11.94
N VAL A 175 14.15 0.23 -10.98
CA VAL A 175 14.54 1.65 -11.03
C VAL A 175 16.06 1.77 -11.09
N ARG A 176 16.55 2.53 -12.07
CA ARG A 176 17.97 2.85 -12.25
C ARG A 176 18.14 4.36 -12.30
N ARG A 177 19.20 4.85 -11.67
CA ARG A 177 19.63 6.25 -11.66
C ARG A 177 21.12 6.36 -11.96
N GLU A 178 21.50 7.47 -12.55
CA GLU A 178 22.91 7.79 -12.72
C GLU A 178 23.58 7.90 -11.35
N GLY A 179 24.75 7.27 -11.18
CA GLY A 179 25.46 7.26 -9.90
C GLY A 179 24.82 6.42 -8.79
N MET A 180 23.75 5.66 -9.06
CA MET A 180 23.06 4.82 -8.07
C MET A 180 24.02 3.91 -7.30
N VAL A 181 23.91 3.94 -5.97
CA VAL A 181 24.58 3.02 -5.04
C VAL A 181 23.55 2.10 -4.38
N PHE A 182 24.02 1.01 -3.81
CA PHE A 182 23.19 -0.02 -3.21
C PHE A 182 23.44 -0.07 -1.70
N GLY A 183 22.35 -0.12 -0.93
CA GLY A 183 22.40 -0.19 0.52
C GLY A 183 21.89 -1.53 1.05
N ARG A 184 22.46 -2.01 2.16
CA ARG A 184 21.93 -3.12 2.96
C ARG A 184 22.04 -2.78 4.43
N VAL A 185 20.99 -3.07 5.21
CA VAL A 185 21.04 -2.97 6.67
C VAL A 185 21.31 -4.35 7.24
N LEU A 186 22.43 -4.49 7.92
CA LEU A 186 22.85 -5.68 8.64
C LEU A 186 22.25 -5.66 10.04
N ARG A 187 21.76 -6.81 10.50
CA ARG A 187 21.20 -7.02 11.85
C ARG A 187 21.66 -8.36 12.39
N ALA A 188 21.44 -8.60 13.69
CA ALA A 188 21.64 -9.91 14.27
C ALA A 188 20.83 -10.98 13.52
N PRO A 189 21.38 -12.21 13.34
CA PRO A 189 20.66 -13.31 12.71
C PRO A 189 19.63 -13.93 13.67
N ALA A 190 18.71 -13.11 14.16
CA ALA A 190 17.67 -13.46 15.13
C ALA A 190 16.39 -12.66 14.84
N SER A 191 15.28 -13.03 15.50
CA SER A 191 14.04 -12.25 15.43
C SER A 191 14.29 -10.82 15.92
N PRO A 192 13.78 -9.78 15.22
CA PRO A 192 13.92 -8.39 15.67
C PRO A 192 13.15 -8.10 16.96
N GLU A 193 12.27 -9.02 17.41
CA GLU A 193 11.63 -8.93 18.73
C GLU A 193 12.58 -9.18 19.89
N LEU A 194 13.74 -9.78 19.65
CA LEU A 194 14.79 -9.95 20.66
C LEU A 194 15.73 -8.74 20.66
N ALA A 195 16.03 -8.24 21.86
CA ALA A 195 17.05 -7.23 22.05
C ALA A 195 18.39 -7.74 21.48
N SER A 196 18.94 -7.00 20.52
CA SER A 196 20.24 -7.32 19.94
C SER A 196 21.06 -6.09 19.61
N SER A 197 22.36 -6.19 19.86
CA SER A 197 23.33 -5.10 19.69
C SER A 197 24.61 -5.57 19.01
N LEU A 198 25.29 -4.65 18.33
CA LEU A 198 26.55 -4.95 17.67
C LEU A 198 27.70 -4.95 18.70
N LEU A 199 28.39 -6.10 18.84
CA LEU A 199 29.57 -6.22 19.72
C LEU A 199 30.84 -5.71 19.06
N SER A 200 31.11 -6.17 17.84
CA SER A 200 32.35 -5.84 17.12
C SER A 200 32.21 -6.08 15.63
N MET A 201 33.05 -5.40 14.85
CA MET A 201 33.19 -5.60 13.41
C MET A 201 34.55 -5.07 12.93
N ASP A 202 35.01 -5.53 11.77
CA ASP A 202 36.25 -5.08 11.13
C ASP A 202 35.96 -4.01 10.06
N GLU A 203 35.86 -2.76 10.50
CA GLU A 203 35.62 -1.63 9.59
C GLU A 203 36.77 -1.42 8.59
N ALA A 204 38.00 -1.76 8.96
CA ALA A 204 39.16 -1.56 8.10
C ALA A 204 39.13 -2.55 6.92
N ALA A 205 38.82 -3.83 7.20
CA ALA A 205 38.63 -4.84 6.17
C ALA A 205 37.48 -4.48 5.23
N ALA A 206 36.34 -4.00 5.76
CA ALA A 206 35.22 -3.55 4.94
C ALA A 206 35.58 -2.40 3.99
N ARG A 207 36.32 -1.39 4.48
CA ARG A 207 36.78 -0.23 3.67
C ARG A 207 37.76 -0.63 2.58
N ALA A 208 38.50 -1.71 2.75
CA ALA A 208 39.43 -2.23 1.75
C ALA A 208 38.74 -2.96 0.59
N VAL A 209 37.45 -3.28 0.69
CA VAL A 209 36.71 -3.98 -0.36
C VAL A 209 36.45 -3.03 -1.55
N ASN A 210 36.87 -3.45 -2.75
CA ASN A 210 36.55 -2.69 -3.97
C ASN A 210 35.02 -2.57 -4.16
N GLY A 211 34.57 -1.32 -4.30
CA GLY A 211 33.15 -0.97 -4.39
C GLY A 211 32.56 -0.47 -3.08
N PHE A 212 33.30 -0.44 -1.97
CA PHE A 212 32.88 0.20 -0.73
C PHE A 212 32.57 1.69 -0.94
N VAL A 213 31.46 2.16 -0.37
CA VAL A 213 31.06 3.58 -0.39
C VAL A 213 30.98 4.11 1.03
N ALA A 214 30.20 3.46 1.90
CA ALA A 214 30.00 3.92 3.27
C ALA A 214 29.61 2.81 4.25
N LEU A 215 29.92 3.05 5.52
CA LEU A 215 29.31 2.43 6.68
C LEU A 215 28.41 3.47 7.34
N VAL A 216 27.16 3.12 7.61
CA VAL A 216 26.14 4.02 8.15
C VAL A 216 25.71 3.51 9.51
N ARG A 217 25.85 4.36 10.53
CA ARG A 217 25.35 4.12 11.89
C ARG A 217 24.30 5.19 12.17
N ASP A 218 23.04 4.77 12.26
CA ASP A 218 21.93 5.67 12.50
C ASP A 218 20.84 4.95 13.32
N PRO A 219 20.28 5.56 14.38
CA PRO A 219 19.21 4.96 15.17
C PRO A 219 17.99 4.51 14.34
N LEU A 220 17.72 5.15 13.20
CA LEU A 220 16.64 4.78 12.28
C LEU A 220 16.83 3.42 11.62
N LEU A 221 18.04 2.85 11.66
CA LEU A 221 18.33 1.51 11.14
C LEU A 221 17.87 0.40 12.10
N ALA A 222 17.53 0.73 13.34
CA ALA A 222 16.96 -0.24 14.27
C ALA A 222 15.60 -0.77 13.79
N GLN A 223 15.36 -2.06 14.01
CA GLN A 223 14.07 -2.69 13.75
C GLN A 223 13.59 -3.37 15.03
N MET A 224 12.48 -2.87 15.58
CA MET A 224 11.97 -3.33 16.88
C MET A 224 13.06 -3.23 17.96
N GLN A 225 13.51 -4.34 18.54
CA GLN A 225 14.57 -4.37 19.55
C GLN A 225 15.96 -4.69 18.97
N SER A 226 16.08 -4.82 17.64
CA SER A 226 17.34 -5.15 16.97
C SER A 226 18.05 -3.92 16.41
N GLU A 227 19.28 -3.69 16.86
CA GLU A 227 20.19 -2.68 16.30
C GLU A 227 20.54 -3.02 14.83
N GLY A 228 20.72 -1.99 14.01
CA GLY A 228 21.11 -2.14 12.61
C GLY A 228 22.32 -1.30 12.22
N VAL A 229 23.16 -1.83 11.33
CA VAL A 229 24.27 -1.10 10.69
C VAL A 229 24.10 -1.15 9.18
N GLY A 230 24.20 0.00 8.53
CA GLY A 230 24.07 0.13 7.08
C GLY A 230 25.42 -0.04 6.40
N ILE A 231 25.45 -0.77 5.29
CA ILE A 231 26.56 -0.80 4.35
C ILE A 231 26.09 -0.27 3.00
N VAL A 232 26.95 0.51 2.32
CA VAL A 232 26.67 1.11 1.03
C VAL A 232 27.78 0.74 0.05
N ALA A 233 27.41 0.32 -1.17
CA ALA A 233 28.33 -0.15 -2.18
C ALA A 233 27.96 0.30 -3.59
N ARG A 234 28.95 0.34 -4.49
CA ARG A 234 28.76 0.68 -5.91
C ARG A 234 28.05 -0.40 -6.72
N THR A 235 28.07 -1.65 -6.26
CA THR A 235 27.41 -2.77 -6.94
C THR A 235 26.73 -3.69 -5.91
N PRO A 236 25.65 -4.39 -6.28
CA PRO A 236 25.00 -5.35 -5.38
C PRO A 236 25.96 -6.42 -4.88
N GLY A 237 26.78 -7.00 -5.76
CA GLY A 237 27.74 -8.04 -5.38
C GLY A 237 28.90 -7.55 -4.49
N ALA A 238 29.14 -6.24 -4.40
CA ALA A 238 30.09 -5.70 -3.44
C ALA A 238 29.52 -5.71 -2.00
N LEU A 239 28.19 -5.63 -1.82
CA LEU A 239 27.56 -5.72 -0.49
C LEU A 239 27.90 -7.03 0.21
N ASP A 240 27.82 -8.16 -0.51
CA ASP A 240 28.14 -9.48 0.06
C ASP A 240 29.59 -9.57 0.53
N ARG A 241 30.53 -9.05 -0.27
CA ARG A 241 31.96 -9.02 0.10
C ARG A 241 32.24 -8.06 1.25
N ILE A 242 31.56 -6.91 1.30
CA ILE A 242 31.68 -5.94 2.39
C ILE A 242 31.15 -6.55 3.69
N GLU A 243 29.96 -7.17 3.68
CA GLU A 243 29.41 -7.85 4.84
C GLU A 243 30.33 -8.96 5.36
N GLN A 244 30.87 -9.79 4.44
CA GLN A 244 31.81 -10.84 4.79
C GLN A 244 33.11 -10.29 5.42
N ALA A 245 33.68 -9.22 4.84
CA ALA A 245 34.89 -8.59 5.37
C ALA A 245 34.64 -7.88 6.71
N LEU A 246 33.46 -7.27 6.86
CA LEU A 246 33.03 -6.59 8.08
C LEU A 246 32.90 -7.57 9.26
N ALA A 247 32.49 -8.82 8.98
CA ALA A 247 32.36 -9.91 9.94
C ALA A 247 31.67 -9.50 11.26
N PRO A 248 30.45 -8.92 11.20
CA PRO A 248 29.79 -8.35 12.37
C PRO A 248 29.46 -9.44 13.40
N ARG A 249 29.81 -9.19 14.66
CA ARG A 249 29.44 -10.04 15.79
C ARG A 249 28.36 -9.34 16.59
N TRP A 250 27.27 -10.07 16.83
CA TRP A 250 26.10 -9.56 17.53
C TRP A 250 25.95 -10.22 18.90
N GLN A 251 25.44 -9.46 19.86
CA GLN A 251 24.87 -9.98 21.09
C GLN A 251 23.36 -10.01 20.94
N THR A 252 22.74 -11.14 21.26
CA THR A 252 21.27 -11.28 21.28
C THR A 252 20.86 -11.76 22.65
N GLU A 253 19.88 -11.08 23.25
CA GLU A 253 19.30 -11.47 24.54
C GLU A 253 18.10 -12.39 24.34
N GLY A 254 18.03 -13.45 25.13
CA GLY A 254 16.93 -14.42 25.08
C GLY A 254 17.04 -15.44 23.95
N ALA A 255 15.96 -16.20 23.76
CA ALA A 255 15.83 -17.21 22.72
C ALA A 255 14.47 -17.08 22.03
N PHE A 256 14.44 -17.36 20.73
CA PHE A 256 13.21 -17.41 19.94
C PHE A 256 12.87 -18.87 19.68
N ASP A 257 12.41 -19.57 20.71
CA ASP A 257 12.03 -20.99 20.67
C ASP A 257 10.50 -21.18 20.69
N ALA A 258 10.06 -22.45 20.67
CA ALA A 258 8.64 -22.76 20.71
C ALA A 258 7.95 -22.20 21.96
N ALA A 259 8.61 -22.24 23.13
CA ALA A 259 8.06 -21.72 24.37
C ALA A 259 7.88 -20.19 24.33
N PHE A 260 8.81 -19.47 23.69
CA PHE A 260 8.66 -18.05 23.43
C PHE A 260 7.41 -17.79 22.58
N VAL A 261 7.24 -18.49 21.46
CA VAL A 261 6.07 -18.33 20.58
C VAL A 261 4.77 -18.66 21.29
N ASP A 262 4.70 -19.82 21.96
CA ASP A 262 3.53 -20.30 22.70
C ASP A 262 3.09 -19.26 23.75
N GLY A 263 4.05 -18.70 24.50
CA GLY A 263 3.77 -17.65 25.48
C GLY A 263 3.27 -16.33 24.88
N ARG A 264 3.58 -16.03 23.62
CA ARG A 264 3.12 -14.82 22.91
C ARG A 264 1.74 -14.97 22.29
N ILE A 265 1.35 -16.19 21.93
CA ILE A 265 0.04 -16.51 21.33
C ILE A 265 -0.97 -17.07 22.35
N ASP A 266 -0.59 -17.22 23.62
CA ASP A 266 -1.49 -17.62 24.71
C ASP A 266 -2.53 -16.52 24.99
N ILE A 267 -3.66 -16.62 24.28
CA ILE A 267 -4.79 -15.69 24.37
C ILE A 267 -5.41 -15.73 25.77
N ASP A 268 -5.43 -16.88 26.44
CA ASP A 268 -6.06 -17.04 27.76
C ASP A 268 -5.26 -16.28 28.81
N ARG A 269 -3.93 -16.46 28.83
CA ARG A 269 -3.01 -15.64 29.65
C ARG A 269 -3.13 -14.16 29.30
N ALA A 270 -3.21 -13.85 28.00
CA ALA A 270 -3.31 -12.48 27.52
C ALA A 270 -4.61 -11.79 27.98
N LEU A 271 -5.74 -12.48 27.97
CA LEU A 271 -7.05 -12.03 28.45
C LEU A 271 -7.09 -11.92 29.98
N ALA A 272 -6.51 -12.89 30.69
CA ALA A 272 -6.42 -12.87 32.15
C ALA A 272 -5.55 -11.69 32.65
N ALA A 273 -4.52 -11.31 31.89
CA ALA A 273 -3.63 -10.20 32.22
C ALA A 273 -4.17 -8.81 31.82
N SER A 274 -5.15 -8.72 30.91
CA SER A 274 -5.77 -7.44 30.53
C SER A 274 -7.18 -7.64 29.95
N ALA A 275 -8.16 -7.00 30.60
CA ALA A 275 -9.56 -6.95 30.15
C ALA A 275 -9.77 -6.16 28.85
N GLU A 276 -8.78 -5.38 28.40
CA GLU A 276 -8.85 -4.57 27.16
C GLU A 276 -8.77 -5.40 25.87
N ARG A 277 -8.47 -6.70 26.00
CA ARG A 277 -8.51 -7.66 24.89
C ARG A 277 -9.87 -8.33 24.72
N ALA A 278 -10.86 -7.99 25.54
CA ALA A 278 -12.23 -8.45 25.37
C ALA A 278 -12.84 -7.79 24.13
N HIS A 279 -13.26 -8.58 23.14
CA HIS A 279 -13.88 -8.10 21.92
C HIS A 279 -15.31 -8.63 21.83
N GLN A 280 -16.33 -7.77 21.77
CA GLN A 280 -17.69 -8.18 21.36
C GLN A 280 -18.48 -7.03 20.72
N VAL A 281 -19.10 -7.28 19.56
CA VAL A 281 -20.36 -6.61 19.19
C VAL A 281 -21.31 -7.66 18.60
N HIS A 282 -22.48 -7.79 19.23
CA HIS A 282 -23.62 -8.59 18.78
C HIS A 282 -24.83 -7.67 18.64
N ASP A 283 -25.66 -7.83 17.60
CA ASP A 283 -26.97 -7.15 17.53
C ASP A 283 -28.07 -8.04 16.90
N ASP A 284 -27.98 -9.36 17.10
CA ASP A 284 -28.91 -10.36 16.58
C ASP A 284 -29.56 -11.18 17.72
N THR A 285 -30.83 -11.54 17.54
CA THR A 285 -31.53 -12.47 18.44
C THR A 285 -31.18 -13.91 18.10
N LEU A 286 -30.45 -14.56 19.01
CA LEU A 286 -30.18 -16.00 19.03
C LEU A 286 -31.51 -16.79 19.20
N GLY A 287 -32.09 -17.26 18.08
CA GLY A 287 -33.37 -17.97 18.03
C GLY A 287 -33.26 -19.43 18.48
N LEU A 288 -32.89 -19.64 19.73
CA LEU A 288 -32.65 -20.99 20.26
C LEU A 288 -33.75 -21.39 21.24
N GLU A 289 -34.40 -22.51 20.94
CA GLU A 289 -35.35 -23.15 21.83
C GLU A 289 -34.64 -24.23 22.67
N GLY A 290 -34.78 -24.14 24.00
CA GLY A 290 -34.09 -25.02 24.94
C GLY A 290 -32.66 -24.57 25.30
N PRO A 291 -32.03 -25.19 26.32
CA PRO A 291 -30.70 -24.78 26.80
C PRO A 291 -29.57 -25.34 25.90
N TRP A 292 -28.58 -24.50 25.61
CA TRP A 292 -27.39 -24.86 24.81
C TRP A 292 -26.21 -23.97 25.23
N ASP A 293 -25.00 -24.52 25.06
CA ASP A 293 -23.73 -23.82 25.23
C ASP A 293 -22.83 -24.16 24.03
N ILE A 294 -22.12 -23.18 23.45
CA ILE A 294 -21.11 -23.40 22.40
C ILE A 294 -19.83 -22.70 22.82
N GLU A 295 -18.74 -23.46 22.91
CA GLU A 295 -17.39 -22.97 23.11
C GLU A 295 -16.54 -23.38 21.90
N LEU A 296 -15.92 -22.40 21.24
CA LEU A 296 -15.06 -22.62 20.07
C LEU A 296 -13.73 -21.90 20.27
N ARG A 297 -12.63 -22.62 20.02
CA ARG A 297 -11.28 -22.06 19.93
C ARG A 297 -10.77 -22.21 18.50
N PHE A 298 -10.28 -21.12 17.93
CA PHE A 298 -9.62 -21.09 16.62
C PHE A 298 -8.20 -20.59 16.78
N ASP A 299 -7.23 -21.44 16.48
CA ASP A 299 -5.83 -21.05 16.39
C ASP A 299 -5.48 -20.79 14.91
N VAL A 300 -5.13 -19.55 14.57
CA VAL A 300 -4.72 -19.18 13.21
C VAL A 300 -3.18 -19.10 13.18
N PRO A 301 -2.50 -19.93 12.39
CA PRO A 301 -1.04 -19.89 12.32
C PRO A 301 -0.55 -18.60 11.66
N LEU A 302 0.69 -18.22 11.96
CA LEU A 302 1.36 -17.12 11.27
C LEU A 302 1.45 -17.44 9.77
N ALA A 303 0.87 -16.57 8.94
CA ALA A 303 1.00 -16.63 7.49
C ALA A 303 1.91 -15.50 7.01
N ALA A 304 3.03 -15.86 6.38
CA ALA A 304 3.86 -14.89 5.68
C ALA A 304 3.24 -14.54 4.33
N HIS A 305 3.26 -13.26 3.97
CA HIS A 305 2.76 -12.79 2.66
C HIS A 305 3.54 -13.42 1.49
N ALA A 306 4.83 -13.71 1.69
CA ALA A 306 5.73 -14.33 0.71
C ALA A 306 5.62 -13.76 -0.72
N PRO A 307 5.69 -12.43 -0.91
CA PRO A 307 5.63 -11.84 -2.25
C PRO A 307 6.83 -12.30 -3.08
N ILE A 308 6.62 -12.53 -4.38
CA ILE A 308 7.70 -12.88 -5.32
C ILE A 308 8.66 -11.70 -5.47
N GLU A 309 8.14 -10.47 -5.51
CA GLU A 309 8.95 -9.25 -5.42
C GLU A 309 9.36 -9.01 -3.95
N PRO A 310 10.66 -9.05 -3.62
CA PRO A 310 11.13 -8.65 -2.30
C PRO A 310 10.95 -7.14 -2.12
N ARG A 311 10.79 -6.67 -0.87
CA ARG A 311 10.69 -5.24 -0.58
C ARG A 311 11.92 -4.49 -1.13
N ALA A 312 11.66 -3.49 -1.94
CA ALA A 312 12.65 -2.59 -2.51
C ALA A 312 12.22 -1.13 -2.34
N ALA A 313 13.22 -0.25 -2.22
CA ALA A 313 13.06 1.19 -2.22
C ALA A 313 14.25 1.84 -2.93
N VAL A 314 13.99 2.92 -3.67
CA VAL A 314 15.02 3.79 -4.25
C VAL A 314 14.71 5.22 -3.84
N ALA A 315 15.70 5.88 -3.24
CA ALA A 315 15.64 7.30 -2.91
C ALA A 315 16.55 8.06 -3.88
N ASP A 316 16.03 9.13 -4.45
CA ASP A 316 16.73 9.98 -5.40
C ASP A 316 16.61 11.45 -4.96
N PRO A 317 17.68 12.07 -4.44
CA PRO A 317 17.64 13.45 -3.96
C PRO A 317 17.58 14.49 -5.08
N GLY A 318 17.62 14.10 -6.36
CA GLY A 318 17.58 15.04 -7.49
C GLY A 318 18.67 16.11 -7.41
N ASP A 319 18.27 17.38 -7.44
CA ASP A 319 19.15 18.56 -7.30
C ASP A 319 19.42 18.97 -5.84
N GLY A 320 18.87 18.23 -4.88
CA GLY A 320 19.01 18.47 -3.45
C GLY A 320 17.92 19.35 -2.83
N SER A 321 16.92 19.84 -3.58
CA SER A 321 15.79 20.58 -3.00
C SER A 321 14.70 19.69 -2.40
N GLY A 322 14.71 18.40 -2.73
CA GLY A 322 13.75 17.40 -2.28
C GLY A 322 14.27 15.98 -2.49
N MET A 323 13.39 14.98 -2.46
CA MET A 323 13.73 13.58 -2.66
C MET A 323 12.57 12.81 -3.30
N ASP A 324 12.78 12.28 -4.51
CA ASP A 324 11.88 11.30 -5.09
C ASP A 324 12.07 9.94 -4.39
N LEU A 325 10.97 9.36 -3.91
CA LEU A 325 10.98 8.06 -3.27
C LEU A 325 10.16 7.03 -4.06
N PHE A 326 10.85 6.06 -4.66
CA PHE A 326 10.24 4.90 -5.30
C PHE A 326 10.12 3.77 -4.28
N VAL A 327 8.89 3.32 -3.99
CA VAL A 327 8.62 2.33 -2.93
C VAL A 327 7.60 1.28 -3.38
N GLY A 328 7.93 0.00 -3.15
CA GLY A 328 6.97 -1.09 -3.29
C GLY A 328 6.01 -1.08 -2.10
N SER A 329 4.94 -0.28 -2.18
CA SER A 329 4.00 -0.08 -1.07
C SER A 329 2.56 0.03 -1.53
N GLN A 330 1.64 -0.48 -0.72
CA GLN A 330 0.19 -0.31 -0.93
C GLN A 330 -0.31 1.09 -0.55
N ASP A 331 0.49 1.87 0.19
CA ASP A 331 0.11 3.16 0.78
C ASP A 331 1.25 4.19 0.63
N VAL A 332 1.31 4.85 -0.53
CA VAL A 332 2.38 5.82 -0.84
C VAL A 332 2.34 7.05 0.07
N PHE A 333 1.16 7.46 0.54
CA PHE A 333 1.01 8.60 1.44
C PHE A 333 1.52 8.29 2.83
N TYR A 334 1.26 7.09 3.35
CA TYR A 334 1.86 6.64 4.59
C TYR A 334 3.40 6.62 4.49
N GLN A 335 3.96 6.16 3.36
CA GLN A 335 5.42 6.20 3.18
C GLN A 335 5.94 7.64 3.19
N ARG A 336 5.29 8.57 2.46
CA ARG A 336 5.65 9.99 2.47
C ARG A 336 5.64 10.57 3.87
N ASP A 337 4.55 10.39 4.62
CA ASP A 337 4.42 10.95 5.97
C ASP A 337 5.48 10.40 6.94
N VAL A 338 5.73 9.08 6.90
CA VAL A 338 6.70 8.43 7.79
C VAL A 338 8.12 8.85 7.47
N VAL A 339 8.46 8.91 6.18
CA VAL A 339 9.80 9.32 5.73
C VAL A 339 10.01 10.81 5.99
N GLY A 340 9.05 11.65 5.63
CA GLY A 340 9.09 13.10 5.87
C GLY A 340 9.29 13.42 7.34
N LYS A 341 8.48 12.82 8.21
CA LYS A 341 8.63 12.98 9.66
C LYS A 341 9.99 12.51 10.18
N ARG A 342 10.52 11.39 9.68
CA ARG A 342 11.80 10.82 10.17
C ARG A 342 13.01 11.59 9.67
N LEU A 343 12.93 12.19 8.48
CA LEU A 343 14.03 12.92 7.86
C LEU A 343 13.91 14.44 7.99
N GLY A 344 12.81 14.96 8.53
CA GLY A 344 12.56 16.39 8.65
C GLY A 344 12.30 17.05 7.29
N LEU A 345 11.63 16.34 6.38
CA LEU A 345 11.25 16.82 5.06
C LEU A 345 9.74 17.12 5.02
N ASP A 346 9.40 18.26 4.44
CA ASP A 346 8.00 18.66 4.23
C ASP A 346 7.39 17.96 2.99
N ASP A 347 6.06 18.03 2.86
CA ASP A 347 5.31 17.37 1.78
C ASP A 347 5.74 17.81 0.36
N ASP A 348 6.21 19.05 0.20
CA ASP A 348 6.70 19.57 -1.09
C ASP A 348 8.12 19.08 -1.42
N GLN A 349 8.78 18.42 -0.46
CA GLN A 349 10.14 17.89 -0.59
C GLN A 349 10.17 16.36 -0.82
N LEU A 350 9.01 15.67 -0.90
CA LEU A 350 8.90 14.20 -0.97
C LEU A 350 7.81 13.63 -1.89
#